data_AF-A0A6G0YUQ6-F1
#
_entry.id   AF-A0A6G0YUQ6-F1
#
_cell.length_a   1.000
_cell.length_b   1.000
_cell.length_c   1.000
_cell.angle_alpha   90.00
_cell.angle_beta   90.00
_cell.angle_gamma   90.00
#
_symmetry.space_group_name_H-M   'P 1'
#
loop_
_entity.id
_entity.type
_entity.pdbx_description
1 polymer ?
#
loop_
_entity_poly.entity_id
_entity_poly.type
_entity_poly.pdbx_seq_one_letter_code
_entity_poly.pdbx_strand_id
1 'polypeptide(L)' 'MRLAREYEFEKSLKIVYCALVRPILEYGCVVWDPRSANNSKQQERVQNRFLRFASYLLKIPCPPHCYSLVANNLSLSILA' A
#
# COMPACT_ATOMS: atom_id res chain seq x y z
N MET A 1 -14.41 20.14 14.12
CA MET A 1 -13.81 18.79 14.20
C MET A 1 -13.72 18.13 12.82
N ARG A 2 -12.82 18.58 11.93
CA ARG A 2 -12.63 17.96 10.59
C ARG A 2 -11.35 17.10 10.54
N LEU A 3 -10.29 17.59 11.19
CA LEU A 3 -8.99 16.91 11.31
C LEU A 3 -9.08 15.54 12.00
N ALA A 4 -9.94 15.39 13.02
CA ALA A 4 -10.12 14.10 13.71
C ALA A 4 -10.68 13.02 12.77
N ARG A 5 -11.56 13.38 11.84
CA ARG A 5 -12.11 12.44 10.85
C ARG A 5 -11.09 12.02 9.80
N GLU A 6 -10.24 12.94 9.36
CA GLU A 6 -9.15 12.65 8.42
C GLU A 6 -8.11 11.73 9.06
N TYR A 7 -7.78 11.95 10.34
CA TYR A 7 -6.87 11.10 11.09
C TYR A 7 -7.42 9.67 11.33
N GLU A 8 -8.70 9.56 11.69
CA GLU A 8 -9.37 8.25 11.82
C GLU A 8 -9.46 7.52 10.47
N PHE A 9 -9.57 8.26 9.38
CA PHE A 9 -9.58 7.72 8.03
C PHE A 9 -8.20 7.17 7.61
N GLU A 10 -7.12 7.89 7.90
CA GLU A 10 -5.75 7.40 7.67
C GLU A 10 -5.45 6.11 8.46
N LYS A 11 -5.88 6.04 9.74
CA LYS A 11 -5.78 4.81 10.54
C LYS A 11 -6.57 3.67 9.92
N SER A 12 -7.79 3.93 9.46
CA SER A 12 -8.64 2.91 8.83
C SER A 12 -7.96 2.34 7.59
N LEU A 13 -7.35 3.19 6.75
CA LEU A 13 -6.57 2.75 5.59
C LEU A 13 -5.35 1.90 6.00
N LYS A 14 -4.62 2.31 7.06
CA LYS A 14 -3.52 1.52 7.63
C LYS A 14 -3.99 0.12 8.06
N ILE A 15 -5.12 0.03 8.77
CA ILE A 15 -5.68 -1.25 9.22
C ILE A 15 -6.02 -2.14 8.02
N VAL A 16 -6.70 -1.59 7.01
CA VAL A 16 -7.06 -2.34 5.80
C VAL A 16 -5.81 -2.82 5.06
N TYR A 17 -4.77 -1.99 4.95
CA TYR A 17 -3.50 -2.38 4.36
C TYR A 17 -2.85 -3.55 5.12
N CYS A 18 -2.76 -3.44 6.44
CA CYS A 18 -2.18 -4.47 7.30
C CYS A 18 -3.00 -5.77 7.32
N ALA A 19 -4.32 -5.70 7.16
CA ALA A 19 -5.20 -6.86 7.18
C ALA A 19 -5.25 -7.62 5.84
N LEU A 20 -5.14 -6.90 4.72
CA LEU A 20 -5.34 -7.49 3.38
C LEU A 20 -4.05 -7.56 2.55
N VAL A 21 -3.29 -6.46 2.50
CA VAL A 21 -2.14 -6.34 1.58
C VAL A 21 -0.87 -6.94 2.21
N ARG A 22 -0.62 -6.65 3.50
CA ARG A 22 0.57 -7.15 4.21
C ARG A 22 0.67 -8.68 4.21
N PRO A 23 -0.38 -9.47 4.49
CA PRO A 23 -0.29 -10.93 4.45
C PRO A 23 0.03 -11.46 3.04
N ILE A 24 -0.53 -10.85 1.98
CA ILE A 24 -0.25 -11.24 0.59
C ILE A 24 1.24 -11.01 0.25
N LEU A 25 1.83 -9.96 0.80
CA LEU A 25 3.25 -9.66 0.60
C LEU A 25 4.15 -10.61 1.38
N GLU A 26 3.91 -10.72 2.69
CA GLU A 26 4.72 -11.51 3.62
C GLU A 26 4.66 -13.01 3.32
N TYR A 27 3.47 -13.55 3.07
CA TYR A 27 3.36 -14.96 2.68
C TYR A 27 3.68 -15.16 1.20
N GLY A 28 3.33 -14.20 0.36
CA GLY A 28 3.60 -14.33 -1.07
C GLY A 28 5.09 -14.39 -1.39
N CYS A 29 5.96 -13.64 -0.71
CA CYS A 29 7.40 -13.70 -0.98
C CYS A 29 8.06 -14.99 -0.47
N VAL A 30 7.43 -15.68 0.48
CA VAL A 30 7.90 -16.98 1.01
C VAL A 30 7.45 -18.13 0.12
N VAL A 31 6.19 -18.09 -0.34
CA VAL A 31 5.61 -19.12 -1.20
C VAL A 31 6.10 -19.00 -2.65
N TRP A 32 6.27 -17.76 -3.12
CA TRP A 32 6.73 -17.47 -4.46
C TRP A 32 8.20 -17.08 -4.45
N ASP A 33 9.00 -17.77 -5.26
CA ASP A 33 10.43 -17.50 -5.37
C ASP A 33 10.69 -16.02 -5.76
N PRO A 34 11.45 -15.25 -4.94
CA PRO A 34 11.70 -13.83 -5.17
C PRO A 34 12.65 -13.55 -6.35
N ARG A 35 13.33 -14.57 -6.91
CA ARG A 35 14.13 -14.42 -8.14
C ARG A 35 13.28 -14.52 -9.39
N SER A 36 12.06 -15.06 -9.31
CA SER A 36 11.12 -15.02 -10.42
C SER A 36 10.53 -13.62 -10.57
N ALA A 37 11.12 -12.84 -11.49
CA ALA A 37 10.72 -11.46 -11.78
C ALA A 37 9.21 -11.28 -12.13
N ASN A 38 8.52 -12.36 -12.50
CA ASN A 38 7.08 -12.33 -12.73
C ASN A 38 6.28 -12.22 -11.43
N ASN A 39 6.71 -12.92 -10.38
CA ASN A 39 5.99 -12.97 -9.10
C ASN A 39 6.13 -11.64 -8.35
N SER A 40 7.33 -11.06 -8.36
CA SER A 40 7.58 -9.73 -7.78
C SER A 40 6.72 -8.65 -8.44
N LYS A 41 6.54 -8.69 -9.76
CA LYS A 41 5.63 -7.77 -10.48
C LYS A 41 4.17 -7.92 -10.07
N GLN A 42 3.71 -9.14 -9.75
CA GLN A 42 2.34 -9.35 -9.27
C GLN A 42 2.15 -8.78 -7.86
N GLN A 43 3.13 -8.97 -6.98
CA GLN A 43 3.10 -8.37 -5.64
C GLN A 43 3.11 -6.84 -5.70
N GLU A 44 3.96 -6.26 -6.55
CA GLU A 44 4.01 -4.80 -6.78
C GLU A 44 2.67 -4.27 -7.32
N ARG A 45 1.99 -5.01 -8.20
CA ARG A 45 0.65 -4.63 -8.70
C ARG A 45 -0.40 -4.60 -7.60
N VAL A 46 -0.36 -5.55 -6.66
CA VAL A 46 -1.29 -5.57 -5.52
C VAL A 46 -1.06 -4.35 -4.63
N GLN A 47 0.19 -4.02 -4.30
CA GLN A 47 0.54 -2.81 -3.55
C GLN A 47 0.09 -1.54 -4.28
N ASN A 48 0.47 -1.40 -5.56
CA ASN A 48 0.17 -0.22 -6.37
C ASN A 48 -1.34 -0.01 -6.53
N ARG A 49 -2.13 -1.08 -6.61
CA ARG A 49 -3.60 -0.99 -6.65
C ARG A 49 -4.17 -0.40 -5.36
N PHE A 50 -3.68 -0.82 -4.21
CA PHE A 50 -4.09 -0.24 -2.92
C PHE A 50 -3.64 1.22 -2.82
N LEU A 51 -2.38 1.53 -3.16
CA LEU A 51 -1.85 2.88 -3.05
C LEU A 51 -2.54 3.87 -4.00
N ARG A 52 -2.94 3.44 -5.19
CA ARG A 52 -3.77 4.24 -6.10
C ARG A 52 -5.16 4.53 -5.52
N PHE A 53 -5.76 3.57 -4.84
CA PHE A 53 -7.03 3.78 -4.15
C PHE A 53 -6.87 4.77 -2.99
N ALA A 54 -5.83 4.60 -2.18
CA ALA A 54 -5.50 5.52 -1.10
C ALA A 54 -5.17 6.93 -1.60
N SER A 55 -4.44 7.08 -2.71
CA SER A 55 -4.10 8.39 -3.29
C SER A 55 -5.34 9.14 -3.77
N TYR A 56 -6.29 8.41 -4.38
CA TYR A 56 -7.59 8.97 -4.78
C TYR A 56 -8.38 9.47 -3.57
N LEU A 57 -8.42 8.68 -2.49
CA LEU A 57 -9.15 9.03 -1.28
C LEU A 57 -8.53 10.20 -0.51
N LEU A 58 -7.20 10.23 -0.40
CA LEU A 58 -6.45 11.28 0.29
C LEU A 58 -6.23 12.52 -0.59
N LYS A 59 -6.69 12.51 -1.85
CA LYS A 59 -6.49 13.57 -2.85
C LYS A 59 -5.03 13.97 -3.04
N ILE A 60 -4.12 13.00 -2.95
CA ILE A 60 -2.68 13.23 -3.15
C ILE A 60 -2.36 13.04 -4.64
N PRO A 61 -1.89 14.08 -5.35
CA PRO A 61 -1.49 13.94 -6.75
C PRO A 61 -0.23 13.07 -6.82
N CYS A 62 -0.35 11.86 -7.39
CA CYS A 62 0.76 10.93 -7.55
C CYS A 62 0.87 10.48 -9.02
N PRO A 63 2.07 10.53 -9.61
CA PRO A 63 2.32 9.89 -10.90
C PRO A 63 2.08 8.37 -10.81
N PRO A 64 1.68 7.71 -11.91
CA PRO A 64 1.61 6.26 -11.95
C PRO A 64 2.99 5.67 -11.57
N HIS A 65 2.99 4.68 -10.67
CA HIS A 65 4.17 3.99 -10.14
C HIS A 65 5.03 4.77 -9.13
N CYS A 66 4.73 6.03 -8.82
CA CYS A 66 5.41 6.81 -7.77
C CYS A 66 4.50 6.97 -6.54
N TYR A 67 4.35 5.90 -5.74
CA TYR A 67 3.46 5.88 -4.58
C TYR A 67 4.16 6.01 -3.22
N SER A 68 5.47 6.23 -3.21
CA SER A 68 6.29 6.41 -2.01
C SER A 68 5.78 7.55 -1.12
N LEU A 69 5.23 8.62 -1.71
CA LEU A 69 4.62 9.72 -0.95
C LEU A 69 3.38 9.29 -0.17
N VAL A 70 2.50 8.48 -0.78
CA VAL A 70 1.26 7.97 -0.17
C VAL A 70 1.60 7.00 0.95
N ALA A 71 2.59 6.14 0.73
CA ALA A 71 3.06 5.21 1.73
C ALA A 71 3.73 5.91 2.91
N ASN A 72 4.52 6.96 2.67
CA ASN A 72 5.10 7.77 3.74
C ASN A 72 4.02 8.50 4.55
N ASN A 73 3.00 9.07 3.88
CA ASN A 73 1.88 9.71 4.56
C ASN A 73 1.10 8.71 5.42
N LEU A 74 0.88 7.51 4.90
CA LEU A 74 0.29 6.40 5.63
C LEU A 74 1.30 5.64 6.50
N SER A 75 2.52 6.15 6.72
CA SER A 75 3.58 5.51 7.53
C SER A 75 3.70 3.99 7.31
N LEU A 76 3.50 3.52 6.08
CA LEU A 76 3.48 2.09 5.76
C LEU A 76 4.92 1.62 5.64
N SER A 77 5.29 0.61 6.42
CA SER A 77 6.50 -0.17 6.15
C SER A 77 6.25 -0.98 4.88
N ILE A 78 6.55 -0.39 3.72
CA ILE A 78 6.65 -1.16 2.47
C ILE A 78 7.91 -2.01 2.62
N LEU A 79 7.78 -3.33 2.47
CA LEU A 79 8.95 -4.19 2.35
C LEU A 79 9.70 -3.76 1.08
N ALA A 80 10.93 -3.28 1.26
CA ALA A 80 11.86 -2.99 0.16
C ALA A 80 12.40 -4.27 -0.45
#